data_AF-A0A7M2TF65-F1
#
_entry.id   AF-A0A7M2TF65-F1
#
_cell.length_a   1.000
_cell.length_b   1.000
_cell.length_c   1.000
_cell.angle_alpha   90.00
_cell.angle_beta   90.00
_cell.angle_gamma   90.00
#
_symmetry.space_group_name_H-M   'P 1'
#
loop_
_entity.id
_entity.type
_entity.pdbx_description
1 polymer ?
#
loop_
_entity_poly.entity_id
_entity_poly.type
_entity_poly.pdbx_seq_one_letter_code
_entity_poly.pdbx_strand_id
1 'polypeptide(L)'
;MPNQRHPQHFACGQLHAALWTLRLLAVPGQTPPTPEQYAKKDQPSDLLKNNMAAVVNLLCQAKGRGNARAEAAVAVFRELPDLLPANGRIPTGTMSPPEQNAFADGYRALRADHEERFGDALK
;
A
#
# COMPACT_ATOMS: atom_id res chain seq x y z
N MET A 1 9.49 14.66 14.33
CA MET A 1 10.38 13.63 13.78
C MET A 1 9.49 12.51 13.26
N PRO A 2 9.37 12.26 11.95
CA PRO A 2 8.62 11.10 11.48
C PRO A 2 9.23 9.82 12.05
N ASN A 3 8.37 8.86 12.31
CA ASN A 3 8.45 7.80 13.32
C ASN A 3 9.67 6.84 13.18
N GLN A 4 10.88 7.28 13.54
CA GLN A 4 12.12 6.48 13.52
C GLN A 4 12.07 5.23 14.43
N ARG A 5 11.07 5.11 15.32
CA ARG A 5 10.97 4.02 16.30
C ARG A 5 10.45 2.71 15.70
N HIS A 6 9.72 2.73 14.58
CA HIS A 6 9.14 1.53 13.98
C HIS A 6 9.27 1.52 12.44
N PRO A 7 10.50 1.53 11.90
CA PRO A 7 10.73 1.65 10.45
C PRO A 7 10.12 0.51 9.63
N GLN A 8 10.03 -0.70 10.20
CA GLN A 8 9.39 -1.84 9.53
C GLN A 8 7.89 -1.65 9.36
N HIS A 9 7.20 -1.13 10.39
CA HIS A 9 5.77 -0.86 10.32
C HIS A 9 5.45 0.28 9.37
N PHE A 10 6.29 1.33 9.37
CA PHE A 10 6.22 2.40 8.39
C PHE A 10 6.35 1.89 6.96
N ALA A 11 7.39 1.08 6.67
CA ALA A 11 7.57 0.45 5.36
C ALA A 11 6.38 -0.45 4.97
N CYS A 12 5.85 -1.25 5.90
CA CYS A 12 4.64 -2.03 5.65
C CYS A 12 3.42 -1.17 5.34
N GLY A 13 3.28 -0.01 5.99
CA GLY A 13 2.24 0.98 5.68
C GLY A 13 2.36 1.50 4.26
N GLN A 14 3.57 1.88 3.83
CA GLN A 14 3.85 2.30 2.46
C GLN A 14 3.56 1.18 1.45
N LEU A 15 4.02 -0.04 1.71
CA LEU A 15 3.73 -1.20 0.86
C LEU A 15 2.22 -1.44 0.74
N HIS A 16 1.48 -1.31 1.84
CA HIS A 16 0.02 -1.46 1.83
C HIS A 16 -0.66 -0.37 0.98
N ALA A 17 -0.18 0.88 1.05
CA ALA A 17 -0.64 1.98 0.20
C ALA A 17 -0.39 1.72 -1.29
N ALA A 18 0.79 1.20 -1.66
CA ALA A 18 1.12 0.85 -3.04
C ALA A 18 0.19 -0.25 -3.57
N LEU A 19 -0.01 -1.30 -2.78
CA LEU A 19 -0.92 -2.40 -3.10
C LEU A 19 -2.38 -1.94 -3.28
N TRP A 20 -2.84 -1.01 -2.44
CA TRP A 20 -4.16 -0.39 -2.61
C TRP A 20 -4.25 0.49 -3.85
N THR A 21 -3.17 1.18 -4.20
CA THR A 21 -3.12 1.99 -5.42
C THR A 21 -3.26 1.10 -6.65
N LEU A 22 -2.56 -0.04 -6.72
CA LEU A 22 -2.76 -1.04 -7.78
C LEU A 22 -4.22 -1.51 -7.85
N ARG A 23 -4.85 -1.74 -6.69
CA ARG A 23 -6.24 -2.17 -6.62
C ARG A 23 -7.21 -1.12 -7.17
N LEU A 24 -7.01 0.15 -6.87
CA LEU A 24 -7.85 1.25 -7.37
C LEU A 24 -7.71 1.44 -8.89
N LEU A 25 -6.49 1.30 -9.42
CA LEU A 25 -6.24 1.37 -10.86
C LEU A 25 -6.88 0.19 -11.62
N ALA A 26 -7.00 -0.96 -10.97
CA ALA A 26 -7.54 -2.18 -11.56
C ALA A 26 -9.06 -2.31 -11.44
N VAL A 27 -9.62 -2.00 -10.26
CA VAL A 27 -11.01 -2.31 -9.88
C VAL A 27 -11.76 -1.02 -9.52
N PRO A 28 -12.80 -0.63 -10.29
CA PRO A 28 -13.58 0.56 -10.01
C PRO A 28 -14.41 0.43 -8.72
N GLY A 29 -14.72 1.56 -8.10
CA GLY A 29 -15.62 1.63 -6.94
C GLY A 29 -15.06 1.01 -5.66
N GLN A 30 -13.75 0.77 -5.59
CA GLN A 30 -13.09 0.35 -4.35
C GLN A 30 -12.83 1.57 -3.47
N THR A 31 -12.98 1.40 -2.16
CA THR A 31 -12.64 2.42 -1.17
C THR A 31 -11.41 1.94 -0.40
N PRO A 32 -10.30 2.70 -0.40
CA PRO A 32 -9.15 2.36 0.42
C PRO A 32 -9.48 2.53 1.91
N PRO A 33 -8.85 1.75 2.81
CA PRO A 33 -9.02 1.94 4.24
C PRO A 33 -8.50 3.31 4.67
N THR A 34 -9.16 3.93 5.65
CA THR A 34 -8.62 5.12 6.30
C THR A 34 -7.56 4.72 7.33
N PRO A 35 -6.54 5.55 7.57
CA PRO A 35 -5.48 5.20 8.53
C PRO A 35 -6.00 4.88 9.94
N GLU A 36 -7.13 5.45 10.32
CA GLU A 36 -7.78 5.27 11.63
C GLU A 36 -8.52 3.92 11.76
N GLN A 37 -8.66 3.18 10.66
CA GLN A 37 -9.31 1.87 10.66
C GLN A 37 -8.39 0.71 11.07
N TYR A 38 -7.07 0.94 11.17
CA TYR A 38 -6.13 -0.11 11.59
C TYR A 38 -6.28 -0.40 13.09
N ALA A 39 -6.76 -1.59 13.41
CA ALA A 39 -7.06 -2.02 14.77
C ALA A 39 -5.88 -2.76 15.42
N LYS A 40 -5.88 -2.84 16.75
CA LYS A 40 -4.89 -3.61 17.53
C LYS A 40 -4.80 -5.09 17.15
N LYS A 41 -5.86 -5.67 16.60
CA LYS A 41 -5.87 -7.07 16.16
C LYS A 41 -5.28 -7.28 14.77
N ASP A 42 -5.04 -6.20 14.02
CA ASP A 42 -4.56 -6.31 12.66
C ASP A 42 -3.07 -6.66 12.65
N GLN A 43 -2.71 -7.59 11.76
CA GLN A 43 -1.35 -8.00 11.51
C GLN A 43 -0.91 -7.42 10.16
N PRO A 44 0.28 -6.82 10.05
CA PRO A 44 0.79 -6.32 8.77
C PRO A 44 0.78 -7.41 7.68
N SER A 45 1.14 -8.64 8.02
CA SER A 45 1.07 -9.79 7.11
C SER A 45 -0.32 -10.01 6.52
N ASP A 46 -1.37 -9.94 7.34
CA ASP A 46 -2.74 -10.17 6.88
C ASP A 46 -3.26 -9.04 6.00
N LEU A 47 -2.91 -7.79 6.34
CA LEU A 47 -3.26 -6.61 5.56
C LEU A 47 -2.60 -6.63 4.17
N LEU A 48 -1.41 -7.20 4.06
CA LEU A 48 -0.64 -7.24 2.80
C LEU A 48 -0.97 -8.46 1.93
N LYS A 49 -1.24 -9.63 2.55
CA LYS A 49 -1.30 -10.94 1.89
C LYS A 49 -2.22 -10.98 0.66
N ASN A 50 -3.45 -10.48 0.78
CA ASN A 50 -4.45 -10.60 -0.28
C ASN A 50 -4.04 -9.81 -1.53
N ASN A 51 -3.59 -8.57 -1.35
CA ASN A 51 -3.21 -7.75 -2.48
C ASN A 51 -1.84 -8.20 -3.06
N MET A 52 -0.90 -8.64 -2.22
CA MET A 52 0.37 -9.23 -2.69
C MET A 52 0.14 -10.43 -3.61
N ALA A 53 -0.75 -11.36 -3.22
CA ALA A 53 -1.09 -12.52 -4.03
C ALA A 53 -1.78 -12.14 -5.36
N ALA A 54 -2.45 -11.00 -5.38
CA ALA A 54 -3.22 -10.52 -6.54
C ALA A 54 -2.45 -9.56 -7.46
N VAL A 55 -1.20 -9.17 -7.16
CA VAL A 55 -0.47 -8.10 -7.90
C VAL A 55 -0.50 -8.30 -9.41
N VAL A 56 -0.16 -9.50 -9.90
CA VAL A 56 -0.14 -9.79 -11.35
C VAL A 56 -1.53 -9.65 -11.97
N ASN A 57 -2.57 -10.14 -11.28
CA ASN A 57 -3.95 -10.02 -11.74
C ASN A 57 -4.42 -8.56 -11.79
N LEU A 58 -4.04 -7.74 -10.79
CA LEU A 58 -4.34 -6.31 -10.76
C LEU A 58 -3.66 -5.57 -11.93
N LEU A 59 -2.43 -5.93 -12.29
CA LEU A 59 -1.74 -5.36 -13.47
C LEU A 59 -2.48 -5.68 -14.77
N CYS A 60 -2.91 -6.93 -14.96
CA CYS A 60 -3.71 -7.33 -16.13
C CYS A 60 -5.02 -6.54 -16.21
N GLN A 61 -5.70 -6.38 -15.07
CA GLN A 61 -6.95 -5.61 -15.00
C GLN A 61 -6.73 -4.13 -15.29
N ALA A 62 -5.73 -3.50 -14.68
CA ALA A 62 -5.38 -2.10 -14.95
C ALA A 62 -5.06 -1.86 -16.43
N LYS A 63 -4.36 -2.80 -17.09
CA LYS A 63 -4.11 -2.76 -18.53
C LYS A 63 -5.41 -2.75 -19.35
N GLY A 64 -6.41 -3.55 -18.96
CA GLY A 64 -7.73 -3.55 -19.59
C GLY A 64 -8.54 -2.26 -19.40
N ARG A 65 -8.11 -1.37 -18.49
CA ARG A 65 -8.82 -0.14 -18.12
C ARG A 65 -8.28 1.12 -18.81
N GLY A 66 -7.30 0.97 -19.69
CA GLY A 66 -6.73 2.03 -20.52
C GLY A 66 -5.29 2.38 -20.20
N ASN A 67 -4.62 3.05 -21.15
CA ASN A 67 -3.18 3.28 -21.12
C ASN A 67 -2.71 4.05 -19.88
N ALA A 68 -3.41 5.12 -19.48
CA ALA A 68 -3.03 5.90 -18.29
C ALA A 68 -3.03 5.06 -17.00
N ARG A 69 -4.01 4.17 -16.83
CA ARG A 69 -4.07 3.26 -15.67
C ARG A 69 -3.01 2.16 -15.75
N ALA A 70 -2.73 1.67 -16.95
CA ALA A 70 -1.67 0.70 -17.19
C ALA A 70 -0.30 1.30 -16.83
N GLU A 71 0.00 2.51 -17.26
CA GLU A 71 1.25 3.22 -16.99
C GLU A 71 1.42 3.49 -15.49
N ALA A 72 0.39 4.01 -14.83
CA ALA A 72 0.40 4.22 -13.38
C ALA A 72 0.61 2.89 -12.62
N ALA A 73 -0.05 1.81 -13.04
CA ALA A 73 0.08 0.51 -12.38
C ALA A 73 1.50 -0.07 -12.55
N VAL A 74 2.13 0.11 -13.71
CA VAL A 74 3.53 -0.29 -13.93
C VAL A 74 4.49 0.53 -13.08
N ALA A 75 4.26 1.84 -12.94
CA ALA A 75 5.07 2.70 -12.07
C ALA A 75 5.02 2.21 -10.61
N VAL A 76 3.82 2.01 -10.07
CA VAL A 76 3.63 1.49 -8.70
C VAL A 76 4.24 0.10 -8.54
N PHE A 77 4.13 -0.79 -9.53
CA PHE A 77 4.73 -2.12 -9.46
C PHE A 77 6.26 -2.09 -9.34
N ARG A 78 6.92 -1.15 -10.04
CA ARG A 78 8.38 -0.99 -9.99
C ARG A 78 8.87 -0.50 -8.63
N GLU A 79 8.02 0.17 -7.85
CA GLU A 79 8.35 0.67 -6.52
C GLU A 79 8.25 -0.41 -5.43
N LEU A 80 7.45 -1.47 -5.65
CA LEU A 80 7.19 -2.49 -4.62
C LEU A 80 8.45 -3.08 -3.95
N PRO A 81 9.54 -3.41 -4.69
CA PRO A 81 10.75 -3.93 -4.07
C PRO A 81 11.41 -2.96 -3.08
N ASP A 82 11.37 -1.65 -3.37
CA ASP A 82 11.97 -0.61 -2.54
C ASP A 82 11.16 -0.33 -1.27
N LEU A 83 9.88 -0.73 -1.26
CA LEU A 83 8.97 -0.60 -0.12
C LEU A 83 8.99 -1.81 0.82
N LEU A 84 9.72 -2.88 0.45
CA LEU A 84 9.87 -4.03 1.33
C LEU A 84 10.66 -3.64 2.59
N PRO A 85 10.27 -4.14 3.79
CA PRO A 85 11.05 -3.93 5.00
C PRO A 85 12.51 -4.35 4.80
N ALA A 86 13.46 -3.54 5.29
CA ALA A 86 14.90 -3.75 5.07
C ALA A 86 15.45 -5.11 5.56
N ASN A 87 14.77 -5.75 6.52
CA ASN A 87 15.12 -7.08 7.00
C ASN A 87 14.51 -8.21 6.15
N GLY A 88 13.82 -7.88 5.06
CA GLY A 88 13.11 -8.81 4.17
C GLY A 88 11.92 -9.51 4.83
N ARG A 89 11.49 -9.09 6.03
CA ARG A 89 10.47 -9.78 6.82
C ARG A 89 9.32 -8.84 7.16
N ILE A 90 8.14 -9.24 6.71
CA ILE A 90 6.88 -8.60 7.12
C ILE A 90 6.57 -9.05 8.55
N PRO A 91 6.29 -8.13 9.50
CA PRO A 91 5.86 -8.50 10.84
C PRO A 91 4.57 -9.32 10.82
N THR A 92 4.58 -10.44 11.54
CA THR A 92 3.43 -11.37 11.66
C THR A 92 2.70 -11.24 12.99
N GLY A 93 3.15 -10.33 13.86
CA GLY A 93 2.51 -10.03 15.14
C GLY A 93 1.41 -8.97 14.99
N THR A 94 0.56 -8.86 16.00
CA THR A 94 -0.32 -7.71 16.16
C THR A 94 0.48 -6.45 16.45
N MET A 95 -0.06 -5.30 16.06
CA MET A 95 0.60 -4.01 16.28
C MET A 95 0.21 -3.40 17.63
N SER A 96 1.19 -2.95 18.39
CA SER A 96 1.00 -2.01 19.50
C SER A 96 0.58 -0.61 18.98
N PRO A 97 0.03 0.28 19.83
CA PRO A 97 -0.41 1.61 19.36
C PRO A 97 0.70 2.44 18.66
N PRO A 98 1.96 2.47 19.13
CA PRO A 98 3.03 3.15 18.40
C PRO A 98 3.32 2.54 17.02
N GLU A 99 3.18 1.22 16.87
CA GLU A 99 3.38 0.51 15.61
C GLU A 99 2.23 0.76 14.63
N GLN A 100 0.99 0.81 15.13
CA GLN A 100 -0.18 1.22 14.34
C GLN A 100 -0.01 2.62 13.80
N ASN A 101 0.44 3.57 14.64
CA ASN A 101 0.71 4.94 14.21
C ASN A 101 1.79 4.98 13.12
N ALA A 102 2.89 4.23 13.28
CA ALA A 102 3.92 4.17 12.26
C ALA A 102 3.43 3.57 10.93
N PHE A 103 2.61 2.51 10.99
CA PHE A 103 1.97 1.93 9.81
C PHE A 103 1.03 2.92 9.13
N ALA A 104 0.16 3.58 9.91
CA ALA A 104 -0.76 4.60 9.44
C ALA A 104 -0.03 5.80 8.81
N ASP A 105 1.08 6.25 9.40
CA ASP A 105 1.92 7.33 8.89
C ASP A 105 2.54 6.96 7.53
N GLY A 106 3.10 5.75 7.41
CA GLY A 106 3.67 5.26 6.15
C GLY A 106 2.61 5.10 5.06
N TYR A 107 1.45 4.58 5.43
CA TYR A 107 0.31 4.47 4.52
C TYR A 107 -0.14 5.85 4.01
N ARG A 108 -0.33 6.82 4.91
CA ARG A 108 -0.74 8.17 4.59
C ARG A 108 0.27 8.89 3.69
N ALA A 109 1.56 8.76 4.00
CA ALA A 109 2.63 9.41 3.24
C ALA A 109 2.64 8.95 1.77
N LEU A 110 2.62 7.62 1.52
CA LEU A 110 2.66 7.13 0.15
C LEU A 110 1.32 7.31 -0.58
N ARG A 111 0.18 7.25 0.11
CA ARG A 111 -1.12 7.57 -0.49
C ARG A 111 -1.17 8.99 -1.03
N ALA A 112 -0.69 9.97 -0.25
CA ALA A 112 -0.63 11.36 -0.68
C ALA A 112 0.26 11.53 -1.92
N ASP A 113 1.45 10.91 -1.93
CA ASP A 113 2.36 10.90 -3.09
C ASP A 113 1.68 10.31 -4.35
N HIS A 114 0.99 9.18 -4.22
CA HIS A 114 0.29 8.55 -5.35
C HIS A 114 -0.92 9.34 -5.83
N GLU A 115 -1.65 10.00 -4.93
CA GLU A 115 -2.77 10.87 -5.30
C GLU A 115 -2.28 12.09 -6.09
N GLU A 116 -1.13 12.65 -5.74
CA GLU A 116 -0.48 13.72 -6.50
C GLU A 116 0.00 13.23 -7.87
N ARG A 117 0.68 12.08 -7.92
CA ARG A 117 1.29 11.55 -9.16
C ARG A 117 0.31 10.92 -10.14
N PHE A 118 -0.75 10.29 -9.64
CA PHE A 118 -1.67 9.45 -10.43
C PHE A 118 -3.13 9.87 -10.32
N GLY A 119 -3.44 11.04 -9.76
CA GLY A 119 -4.80 11.48 -9.43
C GLY A 119 -5.82 11.30 -10.56
N ASP A 120 -5.45 11.53 -11.82
CA ASP A 120 -6.36 11.34 -12.95
C ASP A 120 -6.60 9.88 -13.35
N ALA A 121 -5.63 9.00 -13.11
CA ALA A 121 -5.77 7.56 -13.34
C ALA A 121 -6.58 6.87 -12.22
N LEU A 122 -6.58 7.46 -11.03
CA LEU A 122 -7.28 6.98 -9.83
C LEU A 122 -8.77 7.37 -9.77
N LYS A 123 -9.21 8.32 -10.60
CA LYS A 123 -10.62 8.74 -10.75
C LYS A 123 -11.42 7.75 -11.59
#